data_AF-A0A3C0QDL9-F1
#
_entry.id   AF-A0A3C0QDL9-F1
#
_cell.length_a   1.000
_cell.length_b   1.000
_cell.length_c   1.000
_cell.angle_alpha   90.00
_cell.angle_beta   90.00
_cell.angle_gamma   90.00
#
_symmetry.space_group_name_H-M   'P 1'
#
loop_
_entity.id
_entity.type
_entity.pdbx_description
1 polymer ?
#
loop_
_entity_poly.entity_id
_entity_poly.type
_entity_poly.pdbx_seq_one_letter_code
_entity_poly.pdbx_strand_id
1 'polypeptide(L)'
;MLRVVSVILFAFVTTLCNGLATADDRQAKQAELDAACEAARQTALAPKKAKAYQECIDILKKSVEVCEQEAEAYNGNRVGRPPLFYDLPACEAAFEYRKNK
;
A
#
# COMPACT_ATOMS: atom_id res chain seq x y z
N MET A 1 -8.08 -32.53 -46.50
CA MET A 1 -7.40 -32.75 -45.21
C MET A 1 -6.48 -31.59 -44.83
N LEU A 2 -5.55 -31.16 -45.71
CA LEU A 2 -4.61 -30.05 -45.45
C LEU A 2 -5.26 -28.70 -45.04
N ARG A 3 -6.42 -28.36 -45.64
CA ARG A 3 -7.20 -27.15 -45.29
C ARG A 3 -7.85 -27.20 -43.91
N VAL A 4 -8.22 -28.40 -43.43
CA VAL A 4 -8.88 -28.58 -42.12
C VAL A 4 -7.86 -28.51 -40.99
N VAL A 5 -6.65 -29.07 -41.22
CA VAL A 5 -5.51 -28.96 -40.29
C VAL A 5 -5.09 -27.49 -40.10
N SER A 6 -5.09 -26.69 -41.17
CA SER A 6 -4.70 -25.28 -41.10
C SER A 6 -5.70 -24.39 -40.35
N VAL A 7 -7.00 -24.71 -40.37
CA VAL A 7 -8.04 -23.96 -39.63
C VAL A 7 -8.02 -24.33 -38.15
N ILE A 8 -7.80 -25.62 -37.83
CA ILE A 8 -7.68 -26.09 -36.44
C ILE A 8 -6.43 -25.52 -35.76
N LEU A 9 -5.32 -25.39 -36.49
CA LEU A 9 -4.09 -24.80 -35.98
C LEU A 9 -4.22 -23.29 -35.71
N PHE A 10 -5.01 -22.57 -36.50
CA PHE A 10 -5.27 -21.14 -36.29
C PHE A 10 -6.21 -20.87 -35.11
N ALA A 11 -7.20 -21.74 -34.87
CA ALA A 11 -8.15 -21.60 -33.77
C ALA A 11 -7.55 -21.91 -32.38
N PHE A 12 -6.47 -22.71 -32.31
CA PHE A 12 -5.81 -23.03 -31.05
C PHE A 12 -4.90 -21.90 -30.52
N VAL A 13 -4.40 -21.02 -31.41
CA VAL A 13 -3.47 -19.94 -31.05
C VAL A 13 -4.19 -18.74 -30.41
N THR A 14 -5.46 -18.49 -30.75
CA THR A 14 -6.21 -17.32 -30.26
C THR A 14 -6.74 -17.45 -28.82
N THR A 15 -6.78 -18.65 -28.25
CA THR A 15 -7.39 -18.89 -26.93
C THR A 15 -6.42 -18.64 -25.76
N LEU A 16 -5.12 -18.51 -26.01
CA LEU A 16 -4.08 -18.43 -24.96
C LEU A 16 -3.77 -17.00 -24.46
N CYS A 17 -4.30 -15.94 -25.07
CA CYS A 17 -3.91 -14.56 -24.75
C CYS A 17 -4.77 -13.82 -23.72
N ASN A 18 -5.90 -14.39 -23.27
CA ASN A 18 -6.83 -13.67 -22.36
C ASN A 18 -6.44 -13.69 -20.87
N GLY A 19 -5.37 -14.38 -20.48
CA GLY A 19 -4.99 -14.56 -19.07
C GLY A 19 -4.05 -13.49 -18.49
N LEU A 20 -3.43 -12.65 -19.31
CA LEU A 20 -2.36 -11.75 -18.86
C LEU A 20 -2.85 -10.36 -18.41
N ALA A 21 -3.99 -9.87 -18.91
CA ALA A 21 -4.49 -8.54 -18.57
C ALA A 21 -4.99 -8.42 -17.12
N THR A 22 -5.56 -9.50 -16.56
CA THR A 22 -6.25 -9.45 -15.26
C THR A 22 -5.32 -9.34 -14.06
N ALA A 23 -4.10 -9.87 -14.17
CA ALA A 23 -3.12 -9.83 -13.09
C ALA A 23 -2.52 -8.42 -12.92
N ASP A 24 -2.21 -7.75 -14.04
CA ASP A 24 -1.63 -6.40 -14.06
C ASP A 24 -2.66 -5.37 -13.58
N ASP A 25 -3.90 -5.44 -14.07
CA ASP A 25 -4.99 -4.55 -13.65
C ASP A 25 -5.30 -4.68 -12.14
N ARG A 26 -5.28 -5.91 -11.61
CA ARG A 26 -5.48 -6.15 -10.17
C ARG A 26 -4.32 -5.58 -9.34
N GLN A 27 -3.08 -5.74 -9.81
CA GLN A 27 -1.92 -5.16 -9.13
C GLN A 27 -1.97 -3.63 -9.14
N ALA A 28 -2.33 -3.02 -10.26
CA ALA A 28 -2.51 -1.57 -10.37
C ALA A 28 -3.59 -1.07 -9.39
N LYS A 29 -4.73 -1.78 -9.31
CA LYS A 29 -5.79 -1.40 -8.38
C LYS A 29 -5.37 -1.56 -6.91
N GLN A 30 -4.63 -2.62 -6.58
CA GLN A 30 -4.10 -2.81 -5.24
C GLN A 30 -3.14 -1.66 -4.87
N ALA A 31 -2.25 -1.27 -5.77
CA ALA A 31 -1.31 -0.18 -5.55
C ALA A 31 -2.01 1.18 -5.33
N GLU A 32 -3.09 1.45 -6.08
CA GLU A 32 -3.93 2.64 -5.88
C GLU A 32 -4.54 2.67 -4.47
N LEU A 33 -5.11 1.55 -4.02
CA LEU A 33 -5.72 1.44 -2.70
C LEU A 33 -4.69 1.54 -1.56
N ASP A 34 -3.53 0.92 -1.73
CA ASP A 34 -2.43 1.00 -0.75
C ASP A 34 -1.88 2.45 -0.66
N ALA A 35 -1.77 3.16 -1.79
CA ALA A 35 -1.38 4.57 -1.80
C ALA A 35 -2.41 5.46 -1.09
N ALA A 36 -3.71 5.23 -1.30
CA ALA A 36 -4.77 5.95 -0.60
C ALA A 36 -4.75 5.68 0.92
N CYS A 37 -4.52 4.43 1.32
CA CYS A 37 -4.32 4.06 2.73
C CYS A 37 -3.15 4.84 3.35
N GLU A 38 -1.98 4.82 2.71
CA GLU A 38 -0.79 5.47 3.29
C GLU A 38 -0.94 6.99 3.32
N ALA A 39 -1.57 7.61 2.33
CA ALA A 39 -1.86 9.06 2.35
C ALA A 39 -2.77 9.44 3.53
N ALA A 40 -3.86 8.69 3.75
CA ALA A 40 -4.75 8.90 4.88
C ALA A 40 -4.03 8.68 6.22
N ARG A 41 -3.18 7.65 6.29
CA ARG A 41 -2.39 7.31 7.46
C ARG A 41 -1.34 8.38 7.80
N GLN A 42 -0.63 8.93 6.82
CA GLN A 42 0.32 10.03 7.05
C GLN A 42 -0.38 11.28 7.60
N THR A 43 -1.59 11.57 7.10
CA THR A 43 -2.42 12.65 7.63
C THR A 43 -2.79 12.40 9.10
N ALA A 44 -3.19 11.18 9.45
CA ALA A 44 -3.50 10.80 10.84
C ALA A 44 -2.26 10.77 11.76
N LEU A 45 -1.07 10.48 11.22
CA LEU A 45 0.19 10.48 11.96
C LEU A 45 0.71 11.88 12.26
N ALA A 46 0.41 12.90 11.43
CA ALA A 46 0.91 14.26 11.58
C ALA A 46 0.80 14.84 13.02
N PRO A 47 -0.35 14.78 13.72
CA PRO A 47 -0.43 15.27 15.10
C PRO A 47 0.44 14.46 16.08
N LYS A 48 0.69 13.17 15.80
CA LYS A 48 1.59 12.34 16.62
C LYS A 48 3.06 12.68 16.38
N LYS A 49 3.44 13.00 15.14
CA LYS A 49 4.78 13.51 14.80
C LYS A 49 5.05 14.84 15.52
N ALA A 50 4.10 15.77 15.45
CA ALA A 50 4.20 17.05 16.17
C ALA A 50 4.33 16.86 17.69
N LYS A 51 3.56 15.92 18.26
CA LYS A 51 3.70 15.59 19.69
C LYS A 51 5.07 14.98 20.02
N ALA A 52 5.57 14.07 19.20
CA ALA A 52 6.89 13.47 19.39
C ALA A 52 8.00 14.52 19.34
N TYR A 53 7.93 15.47 18.40
CA TYR A 53 8.82 16.62 18.35
C TYR A 53 8.78 17.44 19.65
N GLN A 54 7.57 17.79 20.11
CA GLN A 54 7.41 18.60 21.31
C GLN A 54 7.95 17.87 22.56
N GLU A 55 7.67 16.57 22.70
CA GLU A 55 8.20 15.76 23.79
C GLU A 55 9.74 15.68 23.74
N CYS A 56 10.31 15.58 22.55
CA CYS A 56 11.75 15.58 22.35
C CYS A 56 12.43 16.89 22.82
N ILE A 57 11.84 18.04 22.49
CA ILE A 57 12.35 19.36 22.91
C ILE A 57 12.11 19.61 24.39
N ASP A 58 10.89 19.35 24.88
CA ASP A 58 10.46 19.80 26.20
C ASP A 58 10.88 18.84 27.32
N ILE A 59 10.84 17.54 27.05
CA ILE A 59 11.08 16.51 28.06
C ILE A 59 12.49 15.95 27.91
N LEU A 60 12.86 15.55 26.69
CA LEU A 60 14.16 14.93 26.43
C LEU A 60 15.30 15.94 26.29
N LYS A 61 14.98 17.23 26.10
CA LYS A 61 15.93 18.34 25.95
C LYS A 61 17.02 18.09 24.92
N LYS A 62 16.69 17.39 23.82
CA LYS A 62 17.63 17.16 22.70
C LYS A 62 17.74 18.42 21.84
N SER A 63 18.71 18.43 20.91
CA SER A 63 18.83 19.53 19.95
C SER A 63 17.66 19.55 18.95
N VAL A 64 17.41 20.72 18.37
CA VAL A 64 16.34 20.91 17.38
C VAL A 64 16.50 19.95 16.21
N GLU A 65 17.72 19.82 15.69
CA GLU A 65 18.02 18.99 14.52
C GLU A 65 17.73 17.51 14.78
N VAL A 66 18.06 17.01 15.99
CA VAL A 66 17.76 15.63 16.37
C VAL A 66 16.25 15.42 16.50
N CYS A 67 15.54 16.37 17.11
CA CYS A 67 14.10 16.26 17.28
C CYS A 67 13.34 16.32 15.94
N GLU A 68 13.80 17.13 14.98
CA GLU A 68 13.24 17.15 13.63
C GLU A 68 13.39 15.79 12.95
N GLN A 69 14.60 15.23 12.94
CA GLN A 69 14.88 13.91 12.36
C GLN A 69 14.04 12.80 13.01
N GLU A 70 13.93 12.79 14.34
CA GLU A 70 13.12 11.81 15.07
C GLU A 70 11.62 11.94 14.78
N ALA A 71 11.11 13.18 14.68
CA ALA A 71 9.72 13.43 14.35
C ALA A 71 9.38 13.08 12.90
N GLU A 72 10.29 13.30 11.96
CA GLU A 72 10.15 12.87 10.56
C GLU A 72 10.14 11.35 10.43
N ALA A 73 11.04 10.67 11.14
CA ALA A 73 11.14 9.21 11.16
C ALA A 73 9.98 8.53 11.92
N TYR A 74 9.21 9.26 12.72
CA TYR A 74 8.08 8.72 13.46
C TYR A 74 7.03 8.13 12.50
N ASN A 75 6.82 6.82 12.59
CA ASN A 75 5.89 6.08 11.73
C ASN A 75 4.76 5.38 12.50
N GLY A 76 4.61 5.65 13.80
CA GLY A 76 3.55 5.06 14.63
C GLY A 76 3.71 3.56 14.91
N ASN A 77 4.90 2.98 14.76
CA ASN A 77 5.19 1.60 15.16
C ASN A 77 5.02 1.39 16.68
N ARG A 78 4.55 0.21 17.08
CA ARG A 78 4.28 -0.16 18.48
C ARG A 78 4.84 -1.54 18.79
N VAL A 79 5.45 -1.72 19.96
CA VAL A 79 5.92 -3.04 20.40
C VAL A 79 4.72 -3.95 20.69
N GLY A 80 4.71 -5.13 20.07
CA GLY A 80 3.66 -6.15 20.29
C GLY A 80 2.27 -5.78 19.78
N ARG A 81 2.11 -4.68 19.03
CA ARG A 81 0.84 -4.25 18.43
C ARG A 81 1.03 -3.75 17.00
N PRO A 82 -0.01 -3.80 16.14
CA PRO A 82 0.06 -3.21 14.82
C PRO A 82 0.45 -1.73 14.88
N PRO A 83 1.10 -1.17 13.86
CA PRO A 83 1.31 0.27 13.79
C PRO A 83 -0.02 1.04 13.84
N LEU A 84 0.04 2.31 14.21
CA LEU A 84 -1.15 3.14 14.30
C LEU A 84 -1.81 3.35 12.92
N PHE A 85 -3.13 3.52 12.94
CA PHE A 85 -3.97 4.02 11.84
C PHE A 85 -4.08 3.13 10.59
N TYR A 86 -3.77 1.83 10.71
CA TYR A 86 -4.10 0.86 9.65
C TYR A 86 -5.57 0.38 9.69
N ASP A 87 -6.32 0.82 10.70
CA ASP A 87 -7.77 0.66 10.86
C ASP A 87 -8.59 1.80 10.21
N LEU A 88 -7.93 2.70 9.46
CA LEU A 88 -8.63 3.73 8.70
C LEU A 88 -9.44 3.11 7.55
N PRO A 89 -10.60 3.68 7.16
CA PRO A 89 -11.44 3.12 6.09
C PRO A 89 -10.72 2.86 4.77
N ALA A 90 -9.78 3.75 4.39
CA ALA A 90 -8.98 3.56 3.18
C ALA A 90 -8.05 2.33 3.26
N CYS A 91 -7.52 2.04 4.45
CA CYS A 91 -6.68 0.88 4.71
C CYS A 91 -7.48 -0.42 4.79
N GLU A 92 -8.69 -0.36 5.38
CA GLU A 92 -9.62 -1.49 5.36
C GLU A 92 -10.01 -1.85 3.92
N ALA A 93 -10.32 -0.86 3.06
CA ALA A 93 -10.61 -1.10 1.65
C ALA A 93 -9.43 -1.76 0.91
N ALA A 94 -8.20 -1.29 1.14
CA ALA A 94 -7.00 -1.89 0.57
C ALA A 94 -6.77 -3.34 1.06
N PHE A 95 -7.04 -3.60 2.35
CA PHE A 95 -6.92 -4.93 2.93
C PHE A 95 -7.97 -5.91 2.38
N GLU A 96 -9.24 -5.50 2.32
CA GLU A 96 -10.33 -6.34 1.82
C GLU A 96 -10.14 -6.67 0.33
N TYR A 97 -9.72 -5.70 -0.49
CA TYR A 97 -9.40 -5.96 -1.91
C TYR A 97 -8.29 -7.00 -2.07
N ARG A 98 -7.25 -6.92 -1.23
CA ARG A 98 -6.13 -7.88 -1.24
C ARG A 98 -6.58 -9.29 -0.89
N LYS A 99 -7.47 -9.41 0.11
CA LYS A 99 -7.99 -10.68 0.64
C LYS A 99 -8.92 -11.40 -0.35
N ASN A 100 -9.70 -10.65 -1.12
CA ASN A 100 -10.64 -11.16 -2.10
C ASN A 100 -9.93 -11.61 -3.41
N LYS A 101 -8.94 -12.50 -3.28
CA LYS A 101 -8.23 -13.12 -4.42
C LYS A 101 -9.16 -13.97 -5.28
#